data_AF-A0A087TSL5-F1
#
_entry.id   AF-A0A087TSL5-F1
#
_cell.length_a   1.000
_cell.length_b   1.000
_cell.length_c   1.000
_cell.angle_alpha   90.00
_cell.angle_beta   90.00
_cell.angle_gamma   90.00
#
_symmetry.space_group_name_H-M   'P 1'
#
loop_
_entity.id
_entity.type
_entity.pdbx_description
1 polymer ?
#
loop_
_entity_poly.entity_id
_entity_poly.type
_entity_poly.pdbx_seq_one_letter_code
_entity_poly.pdbx_strand_id
1 'polypeptide(L)'
;MCLILFSAGFVHITAPQAIGSGIPEMKTILRGVVLKEYLSFRTLISKVIGLTCTLGSGMPLGKEGPFVHISSILATILSKLVTSFKGIHENESR
;
A
#
# COMPACT_ATOMS: atom_id res chain seq x y z
N MET A 1 -1.72 2.24 24.03
CA MET A 1 -0.24 2.05 24.08
C MET A 1 0.19 0.75 23.40
N CYS A 2 -0.25 -0.43 23.88
CA CYS A 2 0.17 -1.73 23.34
C CYS A 2 -0.11 -1.89 21.83
N LEU A 3 -1.30 -1.51 21.37
CA LEU A 3 -1.66 -1.57 19.94
C LEU A 3 -0.79 -0.67 19.06
N ILE A 4 -0.36 0.48 19.56
CA ILE A 4 0.53 1.40 18.84
C ILE A 4 1.93 0.80 18.72
N LEU A 5 2.47 0.26 19.81
CA LEU A 5 3.78 -0.41 19.80
C LEU A 5 3.78 -1.62 18.86
N PHE A 6 2.70 -2.41 18.90
CA PHE A 6 2.52 -3.53 17.98
C PHE A 6 2.44 -3.05 16.53
N SER A 7 1.63 -2.03 16.23
CA SER A 7 1.50 -1.45 14.89
C SER A 7 2.85 -0.95 14.36
N ALA A 8 3.57 -0.17 15.16
CA ALA A 8 4.89 0.36 14.79
C ALA A 8 5.90 -0.76 14.54
N GLY A 9 6.02 -1.71 15.47
CA GLY A 9 6.93 -2.85 15.33
C GLY A 9 6.60 -3.72 14.11
N PHE A 10 5.32 -4.00 13.89
CA PHE A 10 4.86 -4.79 12.76
C PHE A 10 5.17 -4.12 11.42
N VAL A 11 4.89 -2.83 11.28
CA VAL A 11 5.17 -2.07 10.04
C VAL A 11 6.68 -2.03 9.77
N HIS A 12 7.49 -1.78 10.80
CA HIS A 12 8.95 -1.73 10.66
C HIS A 12 9.56 -3.06 10.20
N ILE A 13 9.06 -4.19 10.71
CA ILE A 13 9.59 -5.53 10.37
C ILE A 13 9.08 -6.00 9.00
N THR A 14 7.82 -5.74 8.68
CA THR A 14 7.19 -6.30 7.47
C THR A 14 7.49 -5.50 6.21
N ALA A 15 7.28 -4.18 6.26
CA ALA A 15 7.45 -3.30 5.12
C ALA A 15 7.61 -1.84 5.57
N PRO A 16 8.86 -1.33 5.73
CA PRO A 16 9.08 0.05 6.18
C PRO A 16 8.51 1.09 5.20
N GLN A 17 8.25 0.72 3.95
CA GLN A 17 7.60 1.58 2.94
C GLN A 17 6.12 1.90 3.29
N ALA A 18 5.51 1.18 4.22
CA ALA A 18 4.14 1.43 4.66
C ALA A 18 4.05 2.57 5.71
N ILE A 19 5.18 3.07 6.22
CA ILE A 19 5.22 4.15 7.22
C ILE A 19 4.59 5.44 6.67
N GLY A 20 3.94 6.19 7.56
CA GLY A 20 3.39 7.51 7.25
C GLY A 20 2.16 7.49 6.35
N SER A 21 1.79 8.67 5.83
CA SER A 21 0.58 8.87 5.04
C SER A 21 0.67 8.19 3.66
N GLY A 22 1.74 8.43 2.92
CA GLY A 22 1.89 8.00 1.53
C GLY A 22 1.41 8.99 0.47
N ILE A 23 0.80 10.13 0.86
CA ILE A 23 0.40 11.18 -0.11
C ILE A 23 1.63 11.82 -0.78
N PRO A 24 2.68 12.27 -0.06
CA PRO A 24 3.86 12.89 -0.69
C PRO A 24 4.56 11.96 -1.70
N GLU A 25 4.67 10.69 -1.35
CA GLU A 25 5.28 9.66 -2.17
C GLU A 25 4.43 9.36 -3.39
N MET A 26 3.10 9.32 -3.23
CA MET A 26 2.21 9.12 -4.37
C MET A 26 2.24 10.30 -5.34
N LYS A 27 2.34 11.55 -4.84
CA LYS A 27 2.59 12.72 -5.69
C LYS A 27 3.91 12.60 -6.45
N THR A 28 4.93 12.01 -5.83
CA THR A 28 6.24 11.78 -6.45
C THR A 28 6.17 10.71 -7.54
N ILE A 29 5.42 9.63 -7.32
CA ILE A 29 5.14 8.59 -8.32
C ILE A 29 4.39 9.17 -9.52
N LEU A 30 3.38 10.00 -9.29
CA LEU A 30 2.62 10.66 -10.36
C LEU A 30 3.47 11.66 -11.17
N ARG A 31 4.55 12.19 -10.59
CA ARG A 31 5.54 13.01 -11.30
C ARG A 31 6.54 12.18 -12.11
N GLY A 32 6.41 10.86 -12.13
CA GLY A 32 7.24 9.94 -12.91
C GLY A 32 8.42 9.32 -12.15
N VAL A 33 8.56 9.59 -10.84
CA VAL A 33 9.63 9.00 -10.02
C VAL A 33 9.16 7.68 -9.42
N VAL A 34 9.75 6.57 -9.86
CA VAL A 34 9.38 5.23 -9.38
C VAL A 34 10.05 4.94 -8.04
N LEU A 35 9.27 4.86 -6.96
CA LEU A 35 9.74 4.37 -5.67
C LEU A 35 9.71 2.83 -5.63
N LYS A 36 10.87 2.23 -5.37
CA LYS A 36 11.03 0.78 -5.33
C LYS A 36 10.20 0.17 -4.19
N GLU A 37 9.44 -0.89 -4.52
CA GLU A 37 8.58 -1.65 -3.59
C GLU A 37 7.47 -0.86 -2.87
N TYR A 38 7.25 0.41 -3.21
CA TYR A 38 6.23 1.25 -2.57
C TYR A 38 4.80 0.72 -2.85
N LEU A 39 4.56 0.30 -4.10
CA LEU A 39 3.29 -0.25 -4.58
C LEU A 39 3.21 -1.80 -4.50
N SER A 40 3.79 -2.40 -3.48
CA SER A 40 3.88 -3.86 -3.32
C SER A 40 2.71 -4.46 -2.53
N PHE A 41 2.38 -5.74 -2.75
CA PHE A 41 1.37 -6.42 -1.93
C PHE A 41 1.79 -6.52 -0.45
N ARG A 42 3.10 -6.59 -0.17
CA ARG A 42 3.63 -6.57 1.20
C ARG A 42 3.34 -5.24 1.91
N THR A 43 3.44 -4.11 1.21
CA THR A 43 3.13 -2.79 1.79
C THR A 43 1.65 -2.64 2.05
N LEU A 44 0.79 -3.20 1.19
CA LEU A 44 -0.67 -3.23 1.41
C LEU A 44 -1.04 -3.90 2.74
N ILE A 45 -0.60 -5.15 2.95
CA ILE A 45 -0.92 -5.92 4.16
C ILE A 45 -0.38 -5.21 5.40
N SER A 46 0.88 -4.74 5.34
CA SER A 46 1.51 -3.99 6.42
C SER A 46 0.71 -2.74 6.80
N LYS A 47 0.29 -1.96 5.80
CA LYS A 47 -0.41 -0.69 5.99
C LYS A 47 -1.84 -0.87 6.52
N VAL A 48 -2.56 -1.90 6.07
CA VAL A 48 -3.92 -2.21 6.55
C VAL A 48 -3.91 -2.64 8.02
N ILE A 49 -3.01 -3.55 8.40
CA ILE A 49 -2.91 -4.03 9.79
C ILE A 49 -2.44 -2.89 10.70
N GLY A 50 -1.39 -2.16 10.31
CA GLY A 50 -0.87 -1.03 11.08
C GLY A 50 -1.91 0.07 11.28
N LEU A 51 -2.65 0.44 10.22
CA LEU A 51 -3.72 1.43 10.31
C LEU A 51 -4.85 0.98 11.23
N THR A 52 -5.28 -0.28 11.12
CA THR A 52 -6.37 -0.84 11.94
C THR A 52 -6.01 -0.83 13.42
N CYS A 53 -4.79 -1.28 13.77
CA CYS A 53 -4.30 -1.24 15.16
C CYS A 53 -4.17 0.20 15.69
N THR A 54 -3.74 1.13 14.85
CA THR A 54 -3.63 2.55 15.21
C THR A 54 -4.98 3.19 15.48
N LEU A 55 -5.97 2.99 14.60
CA LEU A 55 -7.32 3.51 14.78
C LEU A 55 -8.04 2.85 15.96
N GLY A 56 -7.88 1.53 16.14
CA GLY A 56 -8.44 0.78 17.27
C GLY A 56 -7.86 1.20 18.62
N SER A 57 -6.72 1.91 18.64
CA SER A 57 -6.13 2.44 19.87
C SER A 57 -6.73 3.78 20.34
N GLY A 58 -7.60 4.41 19.53
CA GLY A 58 -8.21 5.70 19.83
C GLY A 58 -7.28 6.91 19.62
N MET A 59 -6.14 6.74 18.94
CA MET A 59 -5.22 7.83 18.66
C MET A 59 -5.81 8.79 17.62
N PRO A 60 -5.72 10.13 17.79
CA PRO A 60 -6.35 11.11 16.90
C PRO A 60 -5.53 11.27 15.60
N LEU A 61 -5.44 10.20 14.81
CA LEU A 61 -4.75 10.17 13.53
C LEU A 61 -5.75 10.00 12.38
N GLY A 62 -5.50 10.72 11.28
CA GLY A 62 -6.33 10.64 10.07
C GLY A 62 -6.07 9.38 9.25
N LYS A 63 -7.13 8.76 8.74
CA LYS A 63 -7.08 7.59 7.85
C LYS A 63 -6.95 7.94 6.36
N GLU A 64 -7.24 9.18 5.98
CA GLU A 64 -7.39 9.60 4.58
C GLU A 64 -6.12 9.36 3.75
N GLY A 65 -4.96 9.76 4.28
CA GLY A 65 -3.68 9.56 3.60
C GLY A 65 -3.32 8.09 3.36
N PRO A 66 -3.30 7.25 4.42
CA PRO A 66 -3.09 5.82 4.28
C PRO A 66 -4.07 5.14 3.32
N PHE A 67 -5.34 5.58 3.29
CA PHE A 67 -6.36 5.01 2.41
C PHE A 67 -6.06 5.28 0.93
N VAL A 68 -5.60 6.49 0.59
CA VAL A 68 -5.15 6.81 -0.78
C VAL A 68 -4.01 5.90 -1.23
N HIS A 69 -3.03 5.65 -0.35
CA HIS A 69 -1.93 4.73 -0.66
C HIS A 69 -2.46 3.29 -0.89
N ILE A 70 -3.34 2.80 -0.02
CA ILE A 70 -3.99 1.48 -0.16
C ILE A 70 -4.69 1.36 -1.53
N SER A 71 -5.47 2.37 -1.92
CA SER A 71 -6.17 2.41 -3.22
C SER A 71 -5.19 2.35 -4.40
N SER A 72 -4.06 3.07 -4.34
CA SER A 72 -3.06 3.02 -5.41
C SER A 72 -2.38 1.65 -5.55
N ILE A 73 -2.15 0.96 -4.44
CA ILE A 73 -1.57 -0.40 -4.46
C ILE A 73 -2.58 -1.37 -5.07
N LEU A 74 -3.86 -1.30 -4.66
CA LEU A 74 -4.93 -2.12 -5.23
C LEU A 74 -5.10 -1.88 -6.72
N ALA A 75 -5.11 -0.62 -7.17
CA ALA A 75 -5.16 -0.29 -8.59
C ALA A 75 -3.98 -0.92 -9.35
N THR A 76 -2.77 -0.84 -8.80
CA THR A 76 -1.57 -1.45 -9.40
C THR A 76 -1.68 -2.97 -9.52
N ILE A 77 -2.20 -3.65 -8.50
CA ILE A 77 -2.40 -5.10 -8.51
C ILE A 77 -3.46 -5.48 -9.55
N LEU A 78 -4.59 -4.77 -9.58
CA LEU A 78 -5.65 -5.00 -10.56
C LEU A 78 -5.16 -4.76 -11.99
N SER A 79 -4.40 -3.69 -12.25
CA SER A 79 -3.80 -3.44 -13.56
C SER A 79 -2.89 -4.59 -13.98
N LYS A 80 -2.05 -5.10 -13.08
CA LYS A 80 -1.20 -6.26 -13.37
C LYS A 80 -2.00 -7.52 -13.69
N LEU A 81 -3.08 -7.78 -12.94
CA LEU A 81 -3.97 -8.90 -13.21
C LEU A 81 -4.59 -8.78 -14.60
N VAL A 82 -5.18 -7.62 -14.93
CA VAL A 82 -5.81 -7.37 -16.23
C VAL A 82 -4.80 -7.51 -17.38
N THR A 83 -3.60 -6.94 -17.26
CA THR A 83 -2.55 -7.11 -18.28
C THR A 83 -2.14 -8.56 -18.44
N SER A 84 -2.07 -9.33 -17.36
CA SER A 84 -1.79 -10.77 -17.42
C SER A 84 -2.88 -11.54 -18.18
N PHE A 85 -4.16 -11.24 -17.94
CA PHE A 85 -5.26 -11.90 -18.66
C PHE A 85 -5.31 -11.53 -20.15
N LYS A 86 -5.06 -10.25 -20.49
CA LYS A 86 -5.02 -9.83 -21.89
C LYS A 86 -3.86 -10.46 -22.66
N GLY A 87 -2.69 -10.59 -22.03
CA GLY A 87 -1.53 -11.27 -22.62
C GLY A 87 -1.79 -12.76 -22.92
N ILE A 88 -2.63 -13.43 -22.13
CA ILE A 88 -3.05 -14.81 -22.40
C ILE A 88 -3.96 -14.86 -23.63
N HIS A 89 -4.91 -13.93 -23.76
CA HIS A 89 -5.84 -13.90 -24.89
C HIS A 89 -5.18 -13.51 -26.23
N GLU A 90 -4.19 -12.61 -26.22
CA GLU A 90 -3.40 -12.29 -27.42
C GLU A 90 -2.48 -13.45 -27.84
N ASN A 91 -2.09 -14.34 -26.92
CA ASN A 91 -1.29 -15.53 -27.25
C ASN A 91 -2.13 -16.67 -27.84
N GLU A 92 -3.41 -16.76 -27.49
CA GLU A 92 -4.31 -17.81 -27.97
C GLU A 92 -5.01 -17.46 -29.30
N SER A 93 -4.92 -16.19 -29.73
CA SER A 93 -5.43 -15.71 -31.02
C SER A 93 -4.37 -15.68 -32.15
N ARG A 94 -3.21 -16.33 -31.93
CA ARG A 94 -2.16 -16.56 -32.94
C ARG A 94 -1.99 -18.05 -33.19
#